data_AF-A0A1J4TTZ5-F1
#
_entry.id   AF-A0A1J4TTZ5-F1
#
_cell.length_a   1.000
_cell.length_b   1.000
_cell.length_c   1.000
_cell.angle_alpha   90.00
_cell.angle_beta   90.00
_cell.angle_gamma   90.00
#
_symmetry.space_group_name_H-M   'P 1'
#
loop_
_entity.id
_entity.type
_entity.pdbx_description
1 polymer ?
#
loop_
_entity_poly.entity_id
_entity_poly.type
_entity_poly.pdbx_seq_one_letter_code
_entity_poly.pdbx_strand_id
1 'polypeptide(L)'
;MTDNKRDFGLLNDKYVGVSEGKKSDNKDKREKERYLAGIGIATDLGFAIAIPLTGGALLGSYLDDKLRTTPKLTLSLIFLGLIISFLNVYNIIKREIES
;
A
#
# COMPACT_ATOMS: atom_id res chain seq x y z
N MET A 1 36.94 24.99 -45.01
CA MET A 1 37.34 23.94 -44.04
C MET A 1 36.58 24.10 -42.70
N THR A 2 35.25 24.22 -42.69
CA THR A 2 34.44 24.43 -41.46
C THR A 2 33.01 23.89 -41.59
N ASP A 3 32.84 22.56 -41.55
CA ASP A 3 31.51 21.94 -41.41
C ASP A 3 31.40 20.99 -40.21
N ASN A 4 32.49 20.31 -39.83
CA ASN A 4 32.50 19.28 -38.79
C ASN A 4 32.03 19.73 -37.38
N LYS A 5 32.23 21.00 -37.00
CA LYS A 5 31.83 21.52 -35.68
C LYS A 5 30.32 21.70 -35.53
N ARG A 6 29.60 21.96 -36.63
CA ARG A 6 28.15 22.18 -36.62
C ARG A 6 27.41 20.86 -36.48
N ASP A 7 27.89 19.82 -37.16
CA ASP A 7 27.33 18.48 -37.05
C ASP A 7 27.44 17.97 -35.61
N PHE A 8 28.62 18.05 -34.99
CA PHE A 8 28.82 17.53 -33.62
C PHE A 8 27.88 18.18 -32.58
N GLY A 9 27.58 19.48 -32.74
CA GLY A 9 26.61 20.19 -31.89
C GLY A 9 25.17 19.71 -32.08
N LEU A 10 24.75 19.45 -33.32
CA LEU A 10 23.42 18.93 -33.65
C LEU A 10 23.23 17.49 -33.17
N LEU A 11 24.30 16.69 -33.18
CA LEU A 11 24.28 15.35 -32.60
C LEU A 11 24.08 15.45 -31.09
N ASN A 12 24.89 16.26 -30.39
CA ASN A 12 24.81 16.41 -28.94
C ASN A 12 23.43 16.90 -28.48
N ASP A 13 22.85 17.90 -29.14
CA ASP A 13 21.51 18.42 -28.82
C ASP A 13 20.41 17.35 -28.99
N LYS A 14 20.47 16.54 -30.06
CA LYS A 14 19.56 15.40 -30.23
C LYS A 14 19.75 14.32 -29.16
N TYR A 15 20.98 14.00 -28.76
CA TYR A 15 21.22 12.99 -27.72
C TYR A 15 20.84 13.48 -26.32
N VAL A 16 21.03 14.76 -26.03
CA VAL A 16 20.62 15.39 -24.77
C VAL A 16 19.10 15.48 -24.68
N GLY A 17 18.40 15.94 -25.73
CA GLY A 17 16.94 16.00 -25.75
C GLY A 17 16.26 14.63 -25.67
N VAL A 18 16.82 13.59 -26.31
CA VAL A 18 16.32 12.20 -26.18
C VAL A 18 16.55 11.65 -24.77
N SER A 19 17.67 12.01 -24.12
CA SER A 19 17.98 11.58 -22.76
C SER A 19 17.10 12.25 -21.71
N GLU A 20 16.71 13.51 -21.91
CA GLU A 20 15.75 14.21 -21.03
C GLU A 20 14.33 13.68 -21.19
N GLY A 21 13.85 13.48 -22.43
CA GLY A 21 12.53 12.91 -22.70
C GLY A 21 12.33 11.52 -22.09
N LYS A 22 13.34 10.64 -22.17
CA LYS A 22 13.30 9.33 -21.51
C LYS A 22 13.42 9.40 -19.98
N LYS A 23 14.13 10.39 -19.43
CA LYS A 23 14.26 10.57 -17.98
C LYS A 23 12.97 11.08 -17.34
N SER A 24 12.24 11.99 -17.99
CA SER A 24 10.93 12.48 -17.51
C SER A 24 9.86 11.39 -17.54
N ASP A 25 9.69 10.67 -18.66
CA ASP A 25 8.70 9.59 -18.74
C ASP A 25 8.97 8.47 -17.72
N ASN A 26 10.24 8.16 -17.44
CA ASN A 26 10.60 7.18 -16.43
C ASN A 26 10.40 7.70 -14.99
N LYS A 27 10.56 9.01 -14.74
CA LYS A 27 10.25 9.62 -13.43
C LYS A 27 8.75 9.53 -13.13
N ASP A 28 7.91 9.95 -14.06
CA ASP A 28 6.45 9.94 -13.87
C ASP A 28 5.90 8.53 -13.68
N LYS A 29 6.45 7.54 -14.41
CA LYS A 29 6.11 6.12 -14.23
C LYS A 29 6.49 5.62 -12.84
N ARG A 30 7.71 5.89 -12.38
CA ARG A 30 8.17 5.48 -11.04
C ARG A 30 7.39 6.14 -9.92
N GLU A 31 7.00 7.41 -10.07
CA GLU A 31 6.13 8.05 -9.10
C GLU A 31 4.76 7.38 -9.05
N LYS A 32 4.13 7.14 -10.20
CA LYS A 32 2.86 6.40 -10.27
C LYS A 32 2.97 5.01 -9.66
N GLU A 33 4.03 4.26 -9.95
CA GLU A 33 4.27 2.94 -9.37
C GLU A 33 4.40 3.00 -7.84
N ARG A 34 5.12 4.00 -7.30
CA ARG A 34 5.22 4.20 -5.84
C ARG A 34 3.89 4.59 -5.22
N TYR A 35 3.10 5.43 -5.89
CA TYR A 35 1.75 5.78 -5.45
C TYR A 35 0.82 4.56 -5.45
N LEU A 36 0.83 3.78 -6.53
CA LEU A 36 0.04 2.54 -6.65
C LEU A 36 0.47 1.51 -5.59
N ALA A 37 1.77 1.36 -5.35
CA ALA A 37 2.28 0.51 -4.28
C ALA A 37 1.82 0.97 -2.89
N GLY A 38 1.83 2.28 -2.62
CA GLY A 38 1.32 2.84 -1.37
C GLY A 38 -0.18 2.57 -1.16
N ILE A 39 -0.98 2.66 -2.22
CA ILE A 39 -2.42 2.31 -2.17
C ILE A 39 -2.61 0.81 -1.91
N GLY A 40 -1.81 -0.04 -2.53
CA GLY A 40 -1.85 -1.49 -2.30
C GLY A 40 -1.64 -1.83 -0.82
N ILE A 41 -0.55 -1.30 -0.23
CA ILE A 41 -0.23 -1.52 1.19
C ILE A 41 -1.34 -0.99 2.12
N ALA A 42 -1.87 0.21 1.85
CA ALA A 42 -2.93 0.78 2.65
C ALA A 42 -4.24 -0.05 2.58
N THR A 43 -4.55 -0.59 1.40
CA THR A 43 -5.73 -1.43 1.19
C THR A 43 -5.59 -2.76 1.93
N ASP A 44 -4.43 -3.41 1.82
CA ASP A 44 -4.14 -4.66 2.54
C ASP A 44 -4.24 -4.49 4.05
N LEU A 45 -3.67 -3.40 4.59
CA LEU A 45 -3.80 -3.06 6.01
C LEU A 45 -5.26 -2.79 6.40
N GLY A 46 -6.00 -2.05 5.56
CA GLY A 46 -7.42 -1.79 5.75
C GLY A 46 -8.23 -3.08 5.88
N PHE A 47 -8.04 -4.05 4.97
CA PHE A 47 -8.72 -5.34 5.03
C PHE A 47 -8.26 -6.21 6.21
N ALA A 48 -6.96 -6.24 6.50
CA ALA A 48 -6.41 -6.99 7.64
C ALA A 48 -7.00 -6.55 8.99
N ILE A 49 -7.43 -5.28 9.09
CA ILE A 49 -8.06 -4.72 10.28
C ILE A 49 -9.60 -4.82 10.23
N ALA A 50 -10.21 -4.42 9.12
CA ALA A 50 -11.65 -4.34 9.00
C ALA A 50 -12.33 -5.71 9.10
N ILE A 51 -11.76 -6.76 8.49
CA ILE A 51 -12.36 -8.11 8.50
C ILE A 51 -12.51 -8.66 9.93
N PRO A 52 -11.46 -8.75 10.77
CA PRO A 52 -11.61 -9.29 12.12
C PRO A 52 -12.43 -8.38 13.05
N LEU A 53 -12.39 -7.05 12.87
CA LEU A 53 -13.23 -6.14 13.67
C LEU A 53 -14.71 -6.23 13.32
N THR A 54 -15.06 -6.07 12.03
CA THR A 54 -16.45 -6.16 11.57
C THR A 54 -16.97 -7.59 11.71
N GLY A 55 -16.14 -8.60 11.44
CA GLY A 55 -16.46 -10.00 11.68
C GLY A 55 -16.75 -10.27 13.15
N GLY A 56 -15.87 -9.84 14.07
CA GLY A 56 -16.09 -9.96 15.50
C GLY A 56 -17.31 -9.21 16.01
N ALA A 57 -17.56 -8.00 15.51
CA ALA A 57 -18.73 -7.20 15.86
C ALA A 57 -20.05 -7.86 15.42
N LEU A 58 -20.13 -8.27 14.16
CA LEU A 58 -21.33 -8.94 13.63
C LEU A 58 -21.58 -10.27 14.33
N LEU A 59 -20.55 -11.11 14.45
CA LEU A 59 -20.66 -12.42 15.09
C LEU A 59 -20.97 -12.29 16.59
N GLY A 60 -20.39 -11.28 17.24
CA GLY A 60 -20.63 -10.94 18.64
C GLY A 60 -22.05 -10.46 18.88
N SER A 61 -22.56 -9.57 18.02
CA SER A 61 -23.94 -9.07 18.12
C SER A 61 -24.97 -10.19 17.93
N TYR A 62 -24.73 -11.09 16.98
CA TYR A 62 -25.60 -12.25 16.76
C TYR A 62 -25.61 -13.22 17.96
N LEU A 63 -24.46 -13.43 18.61
CA LEU A 63 -24.39 -14.24 19.82
C LEU A 63 -25.01 -13.55 21.04
N ASP A 64 -24.81 -12.23 21.19
CA ASP A 64 -25.39 -11.46 22.30
C ASP A 64 -26.92 -11.49 22.27
N ASP A 65 -27.51 -11.37 21.09
CA ASP A 65 -28.96 -11.47 20.90
C ASP A 65 -29.48 -12.87 21.25
N LYS A 66 -28.71 -13.92 20.94
CA LYS A 66 -29.08 -15.30 21.25
C LYS A 66 -28.93 -15.66 22.73
N LEU A 67 -27.97 -15.04 23.41
CA LEU A 67 -27.62 -15.34 24.82
C LEU A 67 -28.22 -14.33 25.82
N ARG A 68 -28.89 -13.27 25.35
CA ARG A 68 -29.42 -12.16 26.17
C ARG A 68 -28.35 -11.49 27.07
N THR A 69 -27.09 -11.56 26.67
CA THR A 69 -25.93 -11.05 27.42
C THR A 69 -25.55 -9.61 27.07
N THR A 70 -26.46 -8.88 26.42
CA THR A 70 -26.23 -7.57 25.81
C THR A 70 -25.53 -6.59 26.77
N PRO A 71 -24.37 -5.97 26.41
CA PRO A 71 -23.54 -6.16 25.22
C PRO A 71 -22.14 -6.74 25.57
N LYS A 72 -22.06 -7.70 26.49
CA LYS A 72 -20.75 -8.16 27.02
C LYS A 72 -19.97 -9.00 26.01
N LEU A 73 -20.67 -9.79 25.21
CA LEU A 73 -20.05 -10.75 24.31
C LEU A 73 -19.60 -10.07 23.02
N THR A 74 -20.39 -9.12 22.51
CA THR A 74 -19.95 -8.26 21.40
C THR A 74 -18.68 -7.49 21.75
N LEU A 75 -18.61 -6.94 22.97
CA LEU A 75 -17.44 -6.19 23.41
C LEU A 75 -16.18 -7.06 23.52
N SER A 76 -16.31 -8.28 24.05
CA SER A 76 -15.16 -9.20 24.14
C SER A 76 -14.70 -9.70 22.77
N LEU A 77 -15.63 -9.96 21.84
CA LEU A 77 -15.30 -10.42 20.49
C LEU A 77 -14.62 -9.33 19.66
N ILE A 78 -15.06 -8.08 19.77
CA ILE A 78 -14.40 -6.94 19.14
C ILE A 78 -13.00 -6.74 19.75
N PHE A 79 -12.88 -6.82 21.08
CA PHE A 79 -11.59 -6.69 21.76
C PHE A 79 -10.61 -7.79 21.32
N LEU A 80 -11.10 -9.02 21.16
CA LEU A 80 -10.31 -10.12 20.62
C LEU A 80 -9.93 -9.90 19.16
N GLY A 81 -10.87 -9.44 18.33
CA GLY A 81 -10.62 -9.06 16.93
C GLY A 81 -9.57 -7.96 16.80
N LEU A 82 -9.55 -7.00 17.72
CA LEU A 82 -8.55 -5.95 17.80
C LEU A 82 -7.16 -6.53 18.09
N ILE A 83 -7.03 -7.42 19.07
CA ILE A 83 -5.76 -8.09 19.39
C ILE A 83 -5.25 -8.89 18.18
N ILE A 84 -6.11 -9.69 17.55
CA ILE A 84 -5.78 -10.47 16.35
C ILE A 84 -5.29 -9.56 15.24
N SER A 85 -5.94 -8.41 15.05
CA SER A 85 -5.56 -7.42 14.06
C SER A 85 -4.15 -6.87 14.32
N PHE A 86 -3.83 -6.53 15.57
CA PHE A 86 -2.49 -6.08 15.93
C PHE A 86 -1.43 -7.15 15.69
N LEU A 87 -1.72 -8.41 16.03
CA LEU A 87 -0.80 -9.54 15.79
C LEU A 87 -0.55 -9.76 14.30
N ASN A 88 -1.58 -9.64 13.46
CA ASN A 88 -1.44 -9.76 12.01
C ASN A 88 -0.57 -8.65 11.42
N VAL A 89 -0.82 -7.40 11.82
CA VAL A 89 0.00 -6.25 11.37
C VAL A 89 1.46 -6.41 11.83
N TYR A 90 1.67 -6.83 13.07
CA TYR A 90 3.00 -7.10 13.60
C TYR A 90 3.72 -8.20 12.81
N ASN A 91 3.03 -9.28 12.45
CA ASN A 91 3.60 -10.36 11.64
C ASN A 91 3.96 -9.92 10.21
N ILE A 92 3.15 -9.05 9.59
CA ILE A 92 3.46 -8.48 8.28
C ILE A 92 4.74 -7.65 8.38
N ILE A 93 4.82 -6.74 9.34
CA ILE A 93 6.00 -5.87 9.54
C ILE A 93 7.25 -6.70 9.86
N LYS A 94 7.14 -7.69 10.76
CA LYS A 94 8.25 -8.56 11.13
C LYS A 94 8.79 -9.34 9.92
N ARG A 95 7.90 -9.86 9.07
CA ARG A 95 8.30 -10.58 7.86
C ARG A 95 8.99 -9.67 6.85
N GLU A 96 8.57 -8.41 6.74
CA GLU A 96 9.21 -7.42 5.87
C GLU A 96 10.59 -6.98 6.37
N ILE A 97 10.82 -6.98 7.69
CA ILE A 97 12.11 -6.61 8.31
C ILE A 97 13.13 -7.76 8.28
N GLU A 98 12.65 -9.00 8.28
CA GLU A 98 13.48 -10.20 8.41
C GLU A 98 13.73 -10.93 7.07
N SER A 99 13.19 -10.39 5.96
CA SER A 99 13.41 -10.86 4.57
C SER A 99 14.40 -9.98 3.82
#